data_AF-A0A1Z5T047-F1
#
_entry.id   AF-A0A1Z5T047-F1
#
_cell.length_a   1.000
_cell.length_b   1.000
_cell.length_c   1.000
_cell.angle_alpha   90.00
_cell.angle_beta   90.00
_cell.angle_gamma   90.00
#
_symmetry.space_group_name_H-M   'P 1'
#
loop_
_entity.id
_entity.type
_entity.pdbx_description
1 polymer ?
#
loop_
_entity_poly.entity_id
_entity_poly.type
_entity_poly.pdbx_seq_one_letter_code
_entity_poly.pdbx_strand_id
1 'polypeptide(L)'
;MAHATDYYRFMDPSVYRSSPVVSPMAYGQMHAARSPRMSPNPIRNELVRSSYFDDPIDHRFRSLAPYHRNGFYGDFGFGTEERIRHYNREAAIRNASIPRASGHALLYPMMTLDGRFPSAFAEERRLEDFLYMHEWELERILRAYDLGPGRSRYYAGEFDPRFSDDDFFYPTRRERLRTLIVLLEYLGAYRLVDYLRYPLENIDMSDLIQVDNTLEDRLRLRRSLLSEHPKATTQCNEVAETATLELYQWMVSVYLPKRFPNIYKSDNQGLYNTATHSRMPLNPTSPRAALASLGENVDTDFLILLPSSKAADGSPIYHLESFVTCFPAGFSTREKCGHPLATIHAPVPGYAAKLEKSMDRFFARLETGRIVRRANWSITTNDRLFTEGGNHMYADEGGHGEEKKEGKPVGNAKTLDVGSPNLEEEIERQRKEVVVEDCRLRCERQTLHRMPRTEALVFAFKTYLYTLAEVKDEGLGPELADAIDGLGTGSVPAMNFYKRGVVWGDKVKEFLRS
;
A
#
# COMPACT_ATOMS: atom_id res chain seq x y z
N MET A 1 -14.50 12.78 -7.86
CA MET A 1 -13.98 12.80 -6.47
C MET A 1 -13.34 11.46 -6.23
N ALA A 2 -12.07 11.43 -5.81
CA ALA A 2 -11.59 10.23 -5.14
C ALA A 2 -12.16 10.30 -3.73
N HIS A 3 -13.01 9.35 -3.35
CA HIS A 3 -13.58 9.33 -2.01
C HIS A 3 -12.48 8.95 -1.02
N ALA A 4 -12.56 9.40 0.22
CA ALA A 4 -11.56 9.00 1.20
C ALA A 4 -11.55 7.46 1.33
N THR A 5 -12.71 6.81 1.13
CA THR A 5 -12.90 5.34 1.02
C THR A 5 -11.92 4.59 0.09
N ASP A 6 -11.43 5.19 -1.01
CA ASP A 6 -10.46 4.55 -1.91
C ASP A 6 -9.06 4.40 -1.28
N TYR A 7 -8.74 5.24 -0.28
CA TYR A 7 -7.45 5.27 0.41
C TYR A 7 -7.45 4.52 1.75
N TYR A 8 -8.62 4.33 2.36
CA TYR A 8 -8.76 3.64 3.65
C TYR A 8 -8.29 2.19 3.63
N ARG A 9 -8.36 1.50 2.47
CA ARG A 9 -7.82 0.12 2.33
C ARG A 9 -6.34 0.00 2.73
N PHE A 10 -5.61 1.11 2.76
CA PHE A 10 -4.18 1.17 3.04
C PHE A 10 -3.83 1.89 4.36
N MET A 11 -4.83 2.35 5.13
CA MET A 11 -4.64 3.00 6.44
C MET A 11 -4.61 2.00 7.60
N ASP A 12 -4.34 0.75 7.27
CA ASP A 12 -4.35 -0.38 8.17
C ASP A 12 -3.22 -0.30 9.22
N PRO A 13 -3.50 -0.51 10.53
CA PRO A 13 -2.47 -0.66 11.57
C PRO A 13 -1.43 -1.75 11.24
N SER A 14 -1.74 -2.70 10.34
CA SER A 14 -0.83 -3.73 9.86
C SER A 14 0.23 -3.27 8.84
N VAL A 15 0.07 -2.08 8.24
CA VAL A 15 1.09 -1.43 7.39
C VAL A 15 2.33 -1.05 8.22
N TYR A 16 2.14 -0.71 9.50
CA TYR A 16 3.23 -0.54 10.48
C TYR A 16 3.54 -1.83 11.24
N ARG A 17 2.79 -2.91 10.96
CA ARG A 17 3.14 -4.23 11.44
C ARG A 17 4.04 -4.96 10.47
N SER A 18 4.06 -4.73 9.15
CA SER A 18 4.75 -5.60 8.17
C SER A 18 5.77 -4.92 7.25
N SER A 19 6.92 -5.59 7.06
CA SER A 19 7.92 -5.27 6.05
C SER A 19 7.55 -5.80 4.66
N PRO A 20 7.86 -5.09 3.57
CA PRO A 20 7.73 -5.62 2.22
C PRO A 20 9.00 -6.41 1.86
N VAL A 21 9.06 -7.71 2.17
CA VAL A 21 10.23 -8.55 1.81
C VAL A 21 9.99 -9.51 0.66
N VAL A 22 10.86 -9.38 -0.35
CA VAL A 22 10.74 -9.90 -1.73
C VAL A 22 11.82 -10.96 -2.06
N SER A 23 11.36 -12.12 -2.62
CA SER A 23 11.86 -12.97 -3.76
C SER A 23 13.23 -13.74 -3.65
N PRO A 24 13.64 -14.78 -4.47
CA PRO A 24 13.08 -15.36 -5.74
C PRO A 24 13.07 -16.92 -5.90
N MET A 25 12.36 -17.46 -6.91
CA MET A 25 12.88 -18.47 -7.86
C MET A 25 11.96 -18.63 -9.10
N ALA A 26 12.60 -18.62 -10.28
CA ALA A 26 12.10 -18.79 -11.66
C ALA A 26 11.45 -20.19 -11.89
N TYR A 27 10.70 -20.52 -12.95
CA TYR A 27 10.70 -20.29 -14.41
C TYR A 27 9.22 -20.44 -14.90
N GLY A 28 8.73 -20.10 -16.09
CA GLY A 28 9.29 -19.79 -17.40
C GLY A 28 8.31 -20.29 -18.48
N GLN A 29 7.96 -19.42 -19.43
CA GLN A 29 7.48 -19.65 -20.82
C GLN A 29 6.38 -20.69 -21.14
N MET A 30 5.36 -20.24 -21.89
CA MET A 30 4.70 -20.86 -23.07
C MET A 30 3.37 -20.09 -23.29
N HIS A 31 2.94 -19.53 -24.42
CA HIS A 31 3.41 -19.44 -25.81
C HIS A 31 2.73 -18.21 -26.46
N ALA A 32 3.36 -17.70 -27.52
CA ALA A 32 2.92 -16.58 -28.33
C ALA A 32 1.72 -16.88 -29.27
N ALA A 33 1.02 -15.81 -29.61
CA ALA A 33 0.36 -15.50 -30.89
C ALA A 33 -0.63 -16.50 -31.51
N ARG A 34 -1.90 -16.07 -31.61
CA ARG A 34 -2.71 -16.05 -32.86
C ARG A 34 -4.04 -15.32 -32.63
N SER A 35 -4.27 -14.26 -33.39
CA SER A 35 -5.60 -13.78 -33.81
C SER A 35 -5.72 -14.01 -35.32
N PRO A 36 -6.86 -13.84 -36.01
CA PRO A 36 -8.28 -14.03 -35.66
C PRO A 36 -9.01 -14.91 -36.72
N ARG A 37 -10.25 -15.36 -36.47
CA ARG A 37 -11.29 -15.49 -37.54
C ARG A 37 -12.70 -15.74 -36.98
N MET A 38 -13.54 -14.75 -37.27
CA MET A 38 -14.98 -14.73 -37.59
C MET A 38 -16.03 -15.26 -36.60
N SER A 39 -16.88 -14.32 -36.21
CA SER A 39 -18.25 -14.47 -35.69
C SER A 39 -19.19 -15.07 -36.76
N PRO A 40 -20.35 -15.64 -36.38
CA PRO A 40 -21.55 -14.80 -36.24
C PRO A 40 -22.41 -15.11 -35.00
N ASN A 41 -22.69 -14.06 -34.22
CA ASN A 41 -23.95 -13.59 -33.62
C ASN A 41 -25.08 -14.60 -33.21
N PRO A 42 -26.03 -14.19 -32.36
CA PRO A 42 -26.00 -13.44 -31.08
C PRO A 42 -26.63 -14.30 -29.96
N ILE A 43 -26.60 -13.83 -28.70
CA ILE A 43 -27.59 -14.01 -27.61
C ILE A 43 -26.86 -14.11 -26.25
N ARG A 44 -27.14 -13.10 -25.41
CA ARG A 44 -26.99 -13.02 -23.95
C ARG A 44 -25.58 -13.17 -23.36
N ASN A 45 -25.04 -12.05 -22.91
CA ASN A 45 -24.02 -12.02 -21.86
C ASN A 45 -24.41 -11.00 -20.78
N GLU A 46 -25.37 -11.41 -19.95
CA GLU A 46 -25.35 -11.11 -18.51
C GLU A 46 -25.07 -12.45 -17.84
N LEU A 47 -23.81 -12.71 -17.47
CA LEU A 47 -23.46 -13.84 -16.60
C LEU A 47 -23.16 -13.30 -15.22
N VAL A 48 -24.21 -13.29 -14.42
CA VAL A 48 -24.20 -13.52 -12.98
C VAL A 48 -23.09 -14.52 -12.65
N ARG A 49 -22.14 -14.13 -11.79
CA ARG A 49 -21.23 -15.09 -11.15
C ARG A 49 -22.09 -15.93 -10.21
N SER A 50 -22.58 -17.07 -10.70
CA SER A 50 -23.39 -17.98 -9.91
C SER A 50 -22.59 -18.49 -8.72
N SER A 51 -23.25 -18.48 -7.56
CA SER A 51 -22.75 -19.21 -6.41
C SER A 51 -22.75 -20.70 -6.77
N TYR A 52 -21.81 -21.46 -6.23
CA TYR A 52 -21.67 -22.91 -6.44
C TYR A 52 -22.92 -23.73 -6.00
N PHE A 53 -24.00 -23.06 -5.55
CA PHE A 53 -25.16 -23.65 -4.90
C PHE A 53 -26.48 -23.55 -5.70
N ASP A 54 -26.51 -22.97 -6.92
CA ASP A 54 -27.77 -22.56 -7.57
C ASP A 54 -28.19 -23.26 -8.89
N ASP A 55 -27.57 -24.36 -9.35
CA ASP A 55 -28.03 -25.08 -10.57
C ASP A 55 -28.78 -26.41 -10.29
N PRO A 56 -29.90 -26.69 -11.00
CA PRO A 56 -30.61 -27.97 -10.91
C PRO A 56 -29.83 -29.08 -11.63
N ILE A 57 -29.63 -30.18 -10.91
CA ILE A 57 -28.71 -31.29 -11.21
C ILE A 57 -29.10 -32.06 -12.49
N ASP A 58 -28.27 -31.98 -13.54
CA ASP A 58 -28.28 -32.94 -14.67
C ASP A 58 -27.64 -34.28 -14.22
N HIS A 59 -28.35 -35.37 -14.43
CA HIS A 59 -28.06 -36.71 -13.89
C HIS A 59 -26.86 -37.44 -14.53
N ARG A 60 -25.97 -36.76 -15.27
CA ARG A 60 -24.86 -37.40 -16.00
C ARG A 60 -23.43 -37.10 -15.54
N PHE A 61 -23.23 -36.29 -14.50
CA PHE A 61 -21.91 -36.06 -13.88
C PHE A 61 -21.92 -36.34 -12.37
N ARG A 62 -21.79 -37.62 -11.98
CA ARG A 62 -21.41 -38.00 -10.61
C ARG A 62 -19.88 -37.93 -10.47
N SER A 63 -19.32 -36.91 -9.81
CA SER A 63 -18.18 -37.00 -8.85
C SER A 63 -17.36 -35.71 -8.60
N LEU A 64 -17.96 -34.53 -8.39
CA LEU A 64 -17.18 -33.29 -8.09
C LEU A 64 -17.68 -32.46 -6.89
N ALA A 65 -18.44 -33.05 -5.96
CA ALA A 65 -18.74 -32.46 -4.66
C ALA A 65 -17.95 -33.18 -3.55
N PRO A 66 -17.51 -32.50 -2.46
CA PRO A 66 -16.78 -33.16 -1.36
C PRO A 66 -17.62 -34.15 -0.57
N TYR A 67 -18.92 -34.19 -0.80
CA TYR A 67 -19.89 -35.00 -0.07
C TYR A 67 -20.38 -36.19 -0.89
N HIS A 68 -19.50 -37.08 -1.34
CA HIS A 68 -19.89 -38.45 -1.67
C HIS A 68 -18.65 -39.36 -1.75
N ARG A 69 -18.32 -40.01 -0.62
CA ARG A 69 -17.70 -41.34 -0.66
C ARG A 69 -18.01 -42.12 0.62
N ASN A 70 -18.77 -43.21 0.44
CA ASN A 70 -18.99 -44.24 1.43
C ASN A 70 -17.67 -44.79 1.96
N GLY A 71 -17.53 -44.87 3.29
CA GLY A 71 -16.42 -45.58 3.92
C GLY A 71 -16.35 -45.35 5.42
N PHE A 72 -16.94 -46.31 6.16
CA PHE A 72 -16.90 -46.53 7.62
C PHE A 72 -17.90 -45.73 8.49
N TYR A 73 -18.89 -46.49 8.97
CA TYR A 73 -20.02 -46.10 9.79
C TYR A 73 -19.61 -45.60 11.18
N GLY A 74 -19.96 -44.35 11.47
CA GLY A 74 -20.47 -43.90 12.76
C GLY A 74 -21.83 -43.27 12.50
N ASP A 75 -22.84 -43.63 13.30
CA ASP A 75 -24.24 -43.26 13.12
C ASP A 75 -24.46 -41.74 13.28
N PHE A 76 -24.26 -40.97 12.21
CA PHE A 76 -24.60 -39.55 12.15
C PHE A 76 -26.05 -39.43 11.68
N GLY A 77 -26.95 -39.11 12.61
CA GLY A 77 -28.37 -38.90 12.28
C GLY A 77 -28.55 -37.83 11.21
N PHE A 78 -29.45 -38.08 10.25
CA PHE A 78 -29.75 -37.26 9.06
C PHE A 78 -29.87 -35.73 9.34
N GLY A 79 -30.31 -35.32 10.53
CA GLY A 79 -30.41 -33.90 10.91
C GLY A 79 -29.08 -33.19 11.22
N THR A 80 -28.00 -33.94 11.47
CA THR A 80 -26.70 -33.36 11.86
C THR A 80 -25.94 -32.83 10.64
N GLU A 81 -25.95 -33.56 9.54
CA GLU A 81 -25.26 -33.17 8.30
C GLU A 81 -25.92 -31.96 7.65
N GLU A 82 -27.26 -31.91 7.65
CA GLU A 82 -28.04 -30.79 7.13
C GLU A 82 -27.84 -29.52 7.99
N ARG A 83 -27.79 -29.66 9.31
CA ARG A 83 -27.46 -28.57 10.24
C ARG A 83 -26.06 -28.00 9.99
N ILE A 84 -25.05 -28.86 9.80
CA ILE A 84 -23.67 -28.44 9.49
C ILE A 84 -23.65 -27.65 8.18
N ARG A 85 -24.29 -28.17 7.12
CA ARG A 85 -24.34 -27.49 5.82
C ARG A 85 -25.02 -26.13 5.91
N HIS A 86 -26.17 -26.05 6.57
CA HIS A 86 -26.90 -24.79 6.71
C HIS A 86 -26.08 -23.75 7.47
N TYR A 87 -25.52 -24.14 8.62
CA TYR A 87 -24.72 -23.21 9.43
C TYR A 87 -23.46 -22.75 8.69
N ASN A 88 -22.72 -23.66 8.06
CA ASN A 88 -21.49 -23.32 7.35
C ASN A 88 -21.76 -22.42 6.14
N ARG A 89 -22.89 -22.63 5.44
CA ARG A 89 -23.32 -21.74 4.35
C ARG A 89 -23.57 -20.31 4.86
N GLU A 90 -24.32 -20.16 5.95
CA GLU A 90 -24.58 -18.86 6.57
C GLU A 90 -23.28 -18.17 7.04
N ALA A 91 -22.38 -18.91 7.69
CA ALA A 91 -21.09 -18.41 8.13
C ALA A 91 -20.22 -17.96 6.94
N ALA A 92 -20.18 -18.75 5.85
CA ALA A 92 -19.46 -18.39 4.62
C ALA A 92 -20.02 -17.11 4.00
N ILE A 93 -21.36 -16.96 3.93
CA ILE A 93 -22.01 -15.77 3.40
C ILE A 93 -21.65 -14.54 4.24
N ARG A 94 -21.68 -14.65 5.57
CA ARG A 94 -21.28 -13.55 6.47
C ARG A 94 -19.81 -13.18 6.30
N ASN A 95 -18.93 -14.17 6.25
CA ASN A 95 -17.49 -13.96 6.03
C ASN A 95 -17.20 -13.34 4.65
N ALA A 96 -17.91 -13.76 3.60
CA ALA A 96 -17.78 -13.19 2.26
C ALA A 96 -18.36 -11.76 2.17
N SER A 97 -19.36 -11.46 3.00
CA SER A 97 -20.05 -10.17 3.08
C SER A 97 -19.37 -9.18 4.01
N ILE A 98 -18.20 -9.50 4.58
CA ILE A 98 -17.42 -8.58 5.41
C ILE A 98 -17.23 -7.27 4.63
N PRO A 99 -17.84 -6.16 5.11
CA PRO A 99 -17.98 -4.97 4.29
C PRO A 99 -16.63 -4.26 4.08
N ARG A 100 -15.76 -4.29 5.09
CA ARG A 100 -14.43 -3.66 5.10
C ARG A 100 -13.39 -4.63 5.65
N ALA A 101 -12.28 -4.78 4.93
CA ALA A 101 -11.17 -5.60 5.39
C ALA A 101 -10.29 -4.80 6.36
N SER A 102 -10.31 -5.20 7.63
CA SER A 102 -9.54 -4.57 8.72
C SER A 102 -9.19 -5.60 9.79
N GLY A 103 -8.26 -5.27 10.68
CA GLY A 103 -7.93 -6.11 11.84
C GLY A 103 -9.13 -6.38 12.75
N HIS A 104 -10.13 -5.50 12.78
CA HIS A 104 -11.33 -5.63 13.61
C HIS A 104 -12.47 -6.40 12.94
N ALA A 105 -12.30 -6.83 11.68
CA ALA A 105 -13.30 -7.62 11.00
C ALA A 105 -13.55 -8.94 11.75
N LEU A 106 -14.82 -9.19 12.09
CA LEU A 106 -15.25 -10.40 12.75
C LEU A 106 -15.33 -11.56 11.75
N LEU A 107 -14.62 -12.63 12.06
CA LEU A 107 -14.67 -13.91 11.37
C LEU A 107 -15.62 -14.83 12.12
N TYR A 108 -16.57 -15.41 11.38
CA TYR A 108 -17.52 -16.39 11.89
C TYR A 108 -16.96 -17.81 11.70
N PRO A 109 -16.96 -18.65 12.75
CA PRO A 109 -16.46 -20.01 12.65
C PRO A 109 -17.42 -20.89 11.84
N MET A 110 -16.91 -22.00 11.32
CA MET A 110 -17.69 -23.06 10.70
C MET A 110 -17.68 -24.30 11.60
N MET A 111 -18.73 -25.11 11.51
CA MET A 111 -18.74 -26.41 12.15
C MET A 111 -17.80 -27.38 11.41
N THR A 112 -17.06 -28.16 12.18
CA THR A 112 -16.26 -29.30 11.74
C THR A 112 -17.17 -30.48 11.32
N LEU A 113 -16.59 -31.51 10.71
CA LEU A 113 -17.35 -32.67 10.19
C LEU A 113 -18.13 -33.43 11.28
N ASP A 114 -17.68 -33.38 12.53
CA ASP A 114 -18.36 -33.95 13.69
C ASP A 114 -19.42 -33.00 14.30
N GLY A 115 -19.70 -31.86 13.66
CA GLY A 115 -20.75 -30.93 14.03
C GLY A 115 -20.44 -30.05 15.25
N ARG A 116 -19.17 -29.89 15.58
CA ARG A 116 -18.66 -29.02 16.66
C ARG A 116 -17.91 -27.82 16.08
N PHE A 117 -17.51 -26.88 16.91
CA PHE A 117 -16.59 -25.82 16.51
C PHE A 117 -15.17 -26.10 17.02
N PRO A 118 -14.11 -25.61 16.34
CA PRO A 118 -12.77 -25.65 16.90
C PRO A 118 -12.72 -24.92 18.23
N SER A 119 -12.13 -25.52 19.27
CA SER A 119 -12.18 -24.96 20.63
C SER A 119 -11.48 -23.61 20.80
N ALA A 120 -10.48 -23.28 19.95
CA ALA A 120 -9.85 -21.95 19.91
C ALA A 120 -10.63 -20.91 19.08
N PHE A 121 -11.67 -21.34 18.36
CA PHE A 121 -12.49 -20.53 17.46
C PHE A 121 -13.94 -21.04 17.46
N ALA A 122 -14.53 -21.11 18.66
CA ALA A 122 -15.91 -21.53 18.87
C ALA A 122 -16.90 -20.38 18.74
N GLU A 123 -16.41 -19.17 18.90
CA GLU A 123 -17.15 -17.92 18.77
C GLU A 123 -16.48 -17.05 17.70
N GLU A 124 -17.21 -16.05 17.21
CA GLU A 124 -16.67 -15.04 16.32
C GLU A 124 -15.45 -14.34 16.92
N ARG A 125 -14.44 -14.11 16.07
CA ARG A 125 -13.14 -13.59 16.50
C ARG A 125 -12.62 -12.57 15.50
N ARG A 126 -11.92 -11.53 15.96
CA ARG A 126 -11.38 -10.49 15.06
C ARG A 126 -10.17 -11.01 14.30
N LEU A 127 -9.96 -10.54 13.07
CA LEU A 127 -8.78 -10.90 12.28
C LEU A 127 -7.46 -10.64 13.04
N GLU A 128 -7.38 -9.55 13.80
CA GLU A 128 -6.20 -9.21 14.61
C GLU A 128 -5.90 -10.25 15.68
N ASP A 129 -6.92 -10.86 16.27
CA ASP A 129 -6.71 -11.89 17.27
C ASP A 129 -6.03 -13.11 16.64
N PHE A 130 -6.39 -13.46 15.40
CA PHE A 130 -5.69 -14.51 14.65
C PHE A 130 -4.27 -14.11 14.25
N LEU A 131 -4.01 -12.82 14.00
CA LEU A 131 -2.66 -12.33 13.72
C LEU A 131 -1.74 -12.45 14.94
N TYR A 132 -2.28 -12.41 16.16
CA TYR A 132 -1.53 -12.47 17.42
C TYR A 132 -1.67 -13.76 18.24
N MET A 133 -2.62 -14.61 17.88
CA MET A 133 -2.88 -15.90 18.51
C MET A 133 -1.62 -16.76 18.64
N HIS A 134 -1.47 -17.55 19.69
CA HIS A 134 -0.28 -18.40 19.75
C HIS A 134 -0.30 -19.44 18.61
N GLU A 135 0.85 -19.77 17.99
CA GLU A 135 0.92 -20.71 16.85
C GLU A 135 0.22 -22.06 17.13
N TRP A 136 0.39 -22.64 18.32
CA TRP A 136 -0.29 -23.89 18.69
C TRP A 136 -1.82 -23.77 18.69
N GLU A 137 -2.38 -22.60 19.00
CA GLU A 137 -3.83 -22.37 18.94
C GLU A 137 -4.31 -22.29 17.50
N LEU A 138 -3.55 -21.59 16.64
CA LEU A 138 -3.84 -21.47 15.22
C LEU A 138 -3.75 -22.84 14.51
N GLU A 139 -2.71 -23.62 14.83
CA GLU A 139 -2.58 -25.01 14.40
C GLU A 139 -3.75 -25.88 14.84
N ARG A 140 -4.23 -25.71 16.09
CA ARG A 140 -5.38 -26.46 16.59
C ARG A 140 -6.65 -26.15 15.80
N ILE A 141 -6.84 -24.91 15.38
CA ILE A 141 -7.97 -24.51 14.51
C ILE A 141 -7.85 -25.18 13.15
N LEU A 142 -6.68 -25.13 12.52
CA LEU A 142 -6.46 -25.74 11.20
C LEU A 142 -6.62 -27.26 11.24
N ARG A 143 -6.10 -27.91 12.28
CA ARG A 143 -6.27 -29.35 12.48
C ARG A 143 -7.74 -29.72 12.66
N ALA A 144 -8.51 -28.92 13.39
CA ALA A 144 -9.95 -29.15 13.55
C ALA A 144 -10.69 -29.06 12.19
N TYR A 145 -10.24 -28.17 11.29
CA TYR A 145 -10.78 -28.04 9.93
C TYR A 145 -10.10 -28.96 8.88
N ASP A 146 -9.21 -29.86 9.29
CA ASP A 146 -8.42 -30.71 8.39
C ASP A 146 -7.56 -29.93 7.36
N LEU A 147 -7.10 -28.72 7.69
CA LEU A 147 -6.30 -27.82 6.84
C LEU A 147 -4.77 -27.98 7.01
N GLY A 148 -4.31 -29.07 7.63
CA GLY A 148 -2.90 -29.28 8.00
C GLY A 148 -1.94 -29.66 6.85
N PRO A 149 -0.62 -29.61 7.08
CA PRO A 149 0.44 -29.76 6.06
C PRO A 149 0.45 -31.12 5.33
N GLY A 150 -0.25 -32.12 5.84
CA GLY A 150 -0.30 -33.48 5.26
C GLY A 150 -1.49 -33.76 4.32
N ARG A 151 -2.34 -32.79 3.97
CA ARG A 151 -3.51 -33.05 3.10
C ARG A 151 -3.65 -32.00 1.99
N SER A 152 -3.17 -32.39 0.81
CA SER A 152 -3.35 -31.70 -0.49
C SER A 152 -4.82 -31.74 -0.98
N ARG A 153 -5.76 -31.19 -0.21
CA ARG A 153 -7.17 -31.06 -0.62
C ARG A 153 -7.54 -29.70 -1.19
N TYR A 154 -6.63 -28.72 -1.15
CA TYR A 154 -6.88 -27.34 -1.58
C TYR A 154 -6.00 -26.88 -2.75
N TYR A 155 -5.22 -27.77 -3.37
CA TYR A 155 -4.37 -27.45 -4.50
C TYR A 155 -4.66 -28.39 -5.69
N ALA A 156 -5.14 -27.82 -6.80
CA ALA A 156 -5.16 -28.45 -8.12
C ALA A 156 -3.95 -27.99 -8.96
N GLY A 157 -2.75 -28.07 -8.37
CA GLY A 157 -1.48 -27.81 -9.04
C GLY A 157 -0.39 -28.69 -8.42
N GLU A 158 0.50 -29.25 -9.25
CA GLU A 158 1.56 -30.15 -8.82
C GLU A 158 2.50 -29.45 -7.80
N PHE A 159 2.75 -30.13 -6.68
CA PHE A 159 3.84 -29.78 -5.76
C PHE A 159 5.17 -30.07 -6.47
N ASP A 160 5.94 -29.03 -6.77
CA ASP A 160 7.38 -29.17 -7.05
C ASP A 160 8.07 -29.71 -5.78
N PRO A 161 8.71 -30.90 -5.81
CA PRO A 161 9.31 -31.51 -4.64
C PRO A 161 10.63 -30.78 -4.34
N ARG A 162 10.54 -29.65 -3.65
CA ARG A 162 11.69 -28.85 -3.25
C ARG A 162 11.95 -28.75 -1.75
N PHE A 163 11.46 -29.68 -0.92
CA PHE A 163 11.79 -29.67 0.51
C PHE A 163 11.97 -31.10 1.07
N SER A 164 13.12 -31.32 1.71
CA SER A 164 13.39 -32.47 2.58
C SER A 164 12.89 -32.18 4.00
N ASP A 165 12.57 -33.25 4.72
CA ASP A 165 11.86 -33.32 6.00
C ASP A 165 12.58 -32.73 7.24
N ASP A 166 13.50 -31.77 7.11
CA ASP A 166 14.48 -31.45 8.18
C ASP A 166 14.43 -30.04 8.82
N ASP A 167 13.36 -29.26 8.69
CA ASP A 167 13.26 -27.95 9.39
C ASP A 167 12.32 -28.01 10.61
N PHE A 168 12.84 -28.59 11.70
CA PHE A 168 12.30 -28.46 13.05
C PHE A 168 12.78 -27.10 13.65
N PHE A 169 11.85 -26.33 14.22
CA PHE A 169 11.99 -25.10 15.04
C PHE A 169 11.76 -23.72 14.36
N TYR A 170 10.64 -23.11 14.78
CA TYR A 170 10.15 -21.72 14.58
C TYR A 170 9.65 -21.32 13.20
N PRO A 171 8.31 -21.24 12.98
CA PRO A 171 7.78 -20.70 11.74
C PRO A 171 8.02 -19.19 11.67
N THR A 172 8.57 -18.76 10.56
CA THR A 172 8.70 -17.36 10.18
C THR A 172 7.31 -16.72 10.05
N ARG A 173 7.21 -15.40 10.28
CA ARG A 173 5.97 -14.63 10.07
C ARG A 173 5.28 -14.88 8.71
N ARG A 174 6.06 -15.26 7.70
CA ARG A 174 5.59 -15.60 6.35
C ARG A 174 4.78 -16.90 6.34
N GLU A 175 5.19 -17.90 7.10
CA GLU A 175 4.40 -19.13 7.27
C GLU A 175 3.10 -18.85 7.99
N ARG A 176 3.15 -18.05 9.06
CA ARG A 176 1.93 -17.61 9.75
C ARG A 176 0.91 -16.92 8.84
N LEU A 177 1.35 -15.97 8.01
CA LEU A 177 0.47 -15.30 7.05
C LEU A 177 -0.10 -16.26 6.00
N ARG A 178 0.69 -17.22 5.51
CA ARG A 178 0.22 -18.27 4.59
C ARG A 178 -0.85 -19.14 5.26
N THR A 179 -0.58 -19.55 6.49
CA THR A 179 -1.47 -20.35 7.31
C THR A 179 -2.80 -19.65 7.56
N LEU A 180 -2.76 -18.35 7.86
CA LEU A 180 -3.96 -17.53 8.00
C LEU A 180 -4.73 -17.38 6.69
N ILE A 181 -4.03 -17.14 5.57
CA ILE A 181 -4.65 -17.07 4.25
C ILE A 181 -5.43 -18.36 3.94
N VAL A 182 -4.86 -19.54 4.21
CA VAL A 182 -5.54 -20.84 4.02
C VAL A 182 -6.81 -20.93 4.87
N LEU A 183 -6.73 -20.54 6.14
CA LEU A 183 -7.89 -20.51 7.03
C LEU A 183 -8.98 -19.56 6.51
N LEU A 184 -8.62 -18.35 6.08
CA LEU A 184 -9.57 -17.36 5.59
C LEU A 184 -10.22 -17.77 4.27
N GLU A 185 -9.48 -18.42 3.37
CA GLU A 185 -10.02 -18.98 2.13
C GLU A 185 -11.02 -20.09 2.42
N TYR A 186 -10.71 -20.99 3.36
CA TYR A 186 -11.63 -22.02 3.83
C TYR A 186 -12.93 -21.44 4.40
N LEU A 187 -12.81 -20.36 5.18
CA LEU A 187 -13.95 -19.68 5.81
C LEU A 187 -14.76 -18.80 4.82
N GLY A 188 -14.33 -18.68 3.56
CA GLY A 188 -14.97 -17.82 2.56
C GLY A 188 -14.70 -16.32 2.73
N ALA A 189 -13.72 -15.94 3.55
CA ALA A 189 -13.37 -14.55 3.88
C ALA A 189 -12.42 -13.91 2.84
N TYR A 190 -12.74 -14.01 1.55
CA TYR A 190 -11.85 -13.61 0.44
C TYR A 190 -11.38 -12.15 0.50
N ARG A 191 -12.21 -11.23 1.00
CA ARG A 191 -11.82 -9.83 1.18
C ARG A 191 -10.69 -9.64 2.22
N LEU A 192 -10.67 -10.47 3.25
CA LEU A 192 -9.59 -10.46 4.25
C LEU A 192 -8.32 -11.13 3.71
N VAL A 193 -8.47 -12.13 2.84
CA VAL A 193 -7.36 -12.75 2.10
C VAL A 193 -6.64 -11.70 1.25
N ASP A 194 -7.38 -10.89 0.48
CA ASP A 194 -6.80 -9.82 -0.33
C ASP A 194 -6.08 -8.77 0.52
N TYR A 195 -6.69 -8.39 1.64
CA TYR A 195 -6.10 -7.46 2.61
C TYR A 195 -4.79 -7.97 3.22
N LEU A 196 -4.69 -9.26 3.56
CA LEU A 196 -3.44 -9.85 4.03
C LEU A 196 -2.40 -10.04 2.91
N ARG A 197 -2.83 -10.15 1.66
CA ARG A 197 -1.95 -10.42 0.51
C ARG A 197 -1.30 -9.16 -0.07
N TYR A 198 -1.89 -7.96 0.06
CA TYR A 198 -1.52 -6.81 -0.78
C TYR A 198 -1.32 -5.46 -0.04
N PRO A 199 -0.22 -5.27 0.72
CA PRO A 199 0.22 -3.92 1.11
C PRO A 199 0.77 -3.10 -0.09
N LEU A 200 1.13 -3.77 -1.18
CA LEU A 200 1.50 -3.20 -2.49
C LEU A 200 0.59 -3.80 -3.55
N GLU A 201 -0.14 -2.96 -4.27
CA GLU A 201 -1.11 -3.38 -5.29
C GLU A 201 -0.52 -3.19 -6.69
N ASN A 202 -0.65 -4.17 -7.57
CA ASN A 202 -0.35 -3.96 -8.99
C ASN A 202 -1.51 -3.19 -9.63
N ILE A 203 -1.20 -2.13 -10.36
CA ILE A 203 -2.21 -1.32 -11.05
C ILE A 203 -1.94 -1.27 -12.55
N ASP A 204 -2.97 -0.93 -13.33
CA ASP A 204 -2.82 -0.69 -14.75
C ASP A 204 -2.04 0.61 -15.02
N MET A 205 -1.37 0.70 -16.16
CA MET A 205 -0.68 1.90 -16.62
C MET A 205 -1.61 3.11 -16.65
N SER A 206 -2.85 2.94 -17.10
CA SER A 206 -3.85 4.00 -17.10
C SER A 206 -4.12 4.59 -15.72
N ASP A 207 -3.83 3.88 -14.62
CA ASP A 207 -4.03 4.40 -13.27
C ASP A 207 -2.79 5.08 -12.68
N LEU A 208 -1.67 5.19 -13.41
CA LEU A 208 -0.45 5.83 -12.89
C LEU A 208 -0.73 7.22 -12.28
N ILE A 209 -1.39 8.11 -13.02
CA ILE A 209 -1.74 9.47 -12.59
C ILE A 209 -3.25 9.57 -12.32
N GLN A 210 -3.61 10.35 -11.31
CA GLN A 210 -5.00 10.64 -10.98
C GLN A 210 -5.30 12.12 -11.18
N VAL A 211 -6.47 12.40 -11.75
CA VAL A 211 -7.00 13.74 -11.96
C VAL A 211 -8.36 13.82 -11.29
N ASP A 212 -8.59 14.91 -10.55
CA ASP A 212 -9.85 15.17 -9.88
C ASP A 212 -10.32 16.61 -10.17
N ASN A 213 -11.42 17.00 -9.53
CA ASN A 213 -12.02 18.32 -9.66
C ASN A 213 -11.19 19.46 -9.05
N THR A 214 -10.06 19.17 -8.39
CA THR A 214 -9.16 20.19 -7.82
C THR A 214 -8.00 20.53 -8.74
N LEU A 215 -7.92 19.90 -9.93
CA LEU A 215 -6.78 20.02 -10.84
C LEU A 215 -6.35 21.47 -11.09
N GLU A 216 -7.28 22.35 -11.47
CA GLU A 216 -6.93 23.72 -11.86
C GLU A 216 -6.29 24.51 -10.70
N ASP A 217 -6.90 24.46 -9.51
CA ASP A 217 -6.40 25.12 -8.31
C ASP A 217 -5.05 24.53 -7.87
N ARG A 218 -4.91 23.20 -7.96
CA ARG A 218 -3.67 22.49 -7.68
C ARG A 218 -2.55 22.94 -8.61
N LEU A 219 -2.79 23.01 -9.92
CA LEU A 219 -1.78 23.45 -10.89
C LEU A 219 -1.44 24.94 -10.74
N ARG A 220 -2.40 25.79 -10.35
CA ARG A 220 -2.13 27.19 -10.00
C ARG A 220 -1.19 27.30 -8.80
N LEU A 221 -1.47 26.57 -7.72
CA LEU A 221 -0.60 26.53 -6.54
C LEU A 221 0.80 25.98 -6.88
N ARG A 222 0.88 24.88 -7.64
CA ARG A 222 2.17 24.29 -8.05
C ARG A 222 3.03 25.27 -8.83
N ARG A 223 2.44 26.06 -9.74
CA ARG A 223 3.15 27.15 -10.46
C ARG A 223 3.73 28.20 -9.51
N SER A 224 2.94 28.68 -8.54
CA SER A 224 3.43 29.62 -7.53
C SER A 224 4.60 29.04 -6.74
N LEU A 225 4.49 27.79 -6.27
CA LEU A 225 5.54 27.13 -5.50
C LEU A 225 6.83 26.89 -6.31
N LEU A 226 6.72 26.54 -7.59
CA LEU A 226 7.86 26.38 -8.48
C LEU A 226 8.60 27.71 -8.70
N SER A 227 7.86 28.82 -8.78
CA SER A 227 8.43 30.17 -8.92
C SER A 227 9.05 30.67 -7.61
N GLU A 228 8.36 30.49 -6.48
CA GLU A 228 8.77 31.01 -5.18
C GLU A 228 9.90 30.16 -4.55
N HIS A 229 9.89 28.86 -4.79
CA HIS A 229 10.81 27.90 -4.16
C HIS A 229 11.49 26.95 -5.18
N PRO A 230 12.17 27.46 -6.24
CA PRO A 230 12.64 26.63 -7.35
C PRO A 230 13.65 25.55 -6.94
N LYS A 231 14.50 25.84 -5.95
CA LYS A 231 15.52 24.89 -5.44
C LYS A 231 14.91 23.81 -4.53
N ALA A 232 13.81 24.13 -3.84
CA ALA A 232 13.13 23.18 -2.96
C ALA A 232 12.21 22.23 -3.75
N THR A 233 11.68 22.72 -4.88
CA THR A 233 10.70 22.00 -5.69
C THR A 233 11.30 21.25 -6.87
N THR A 234 12.46 21.65 -7.39
CA THR A 234 13.10 20.95 -8.52
C THR A 234 14.62 20.80 -8.38
N GLN A 235 15.12 19.61 -8.71
CA GLN A 235 16.54 19.36 -8.91
C GLN A 235 16.73 18.20 -9.90
N CYS A 236 17.79 18.25 -10.68
CA CYS A 236 18.25 17.14 -11.52
C CYS A 236 19.77 17.11 -11.44
N ASN A 237 20.33 16.00 -10.96
CA ASN A 237 21.76 15.73 -11.05
C ASN A 237 22.12 15.27 -12.46
N GLU A 238 23.38 15.46 -12.88
CA GLU A 238 23.86 15.14 -14.23
C GLU A 238 23.59 13.68 -14.62
N VAL A 239 23.79 12.75 -13.67
CA VAL A 239 23.53 11.31 -13.86
C VAL A 239 22.08 10.99 -14.22
N ALA A 240 21.13 11.87 -13.89
CA ALA A 240 19.70 11.67 -14.10
C ALA A 240 19.10 12.47 -15.25
N GLU A 241 19.89 13.20 -16.03
CA GLU A 241 19.37 14.03 -17.13
C GLU A 241 18.63 13.18 -18.17
N THR A 242 19.21 12.07 -18.61
CA THR A 242 18.60 11.16 -19.61
C THR A 242 17.31 10.54 -19.08
N ALA A 243 17.27 10.11 -17.82
CA ALA A 243 16.09 9.51 -17.19
C ALA A 243 14.96 10.56 -17.02
N THR A 244 15.33 11.78 -16.64
CA THR A 244 14.40 12.91 -16.50
C THR A 244 13.76 13.27 -17.84
N LEU A 245 14.56 13.37 -18.89
CA LEU A 245 14.06 13.64 -20.24
C LEU A 245 13.24 12.47 -20.78
N GLU A 246 13.59 11.22 -20.46
CA GLU A 246 12.78 10.06 -20.83
C GLU A 246 11.38 10.11 -20.22
N LEU A 247 11.28 10.34 -18.90
CA LEU A 247 9.99 10.47 -18.21
C LEU A 247 9.17 11.60 -18.83
N TYR A 248 9.78 12.77 -19.02
CA TYR A 248 9.12 13.92 -19.61
C TYR A 248 8.56 13.64 -21.01
N GLN A 249 9.41 13.11 -21.91
CA GLN A 249 9.03 12.82 -23.29
C GLN A 249 7.90 11.80 -23.35
N TRP A 250 7.95 10.75 -22.52
CA TRP A 250 6.92 9.74 -22.45
C TRP A 250 5.60 10.31 -21.91
N MET A 251 5.66 11.14 -20.86
CA MET A 251 4.49 11.82 -20.30
C MET A 251 3.79 12.70 -21.34
N VAL A 252 4.55 13.56 -22.03
CA VAL A 252 4.02 14.55 -22.98
C VAL A 252 3.57 13.92 -24.29
N SER A 253 4.31 12.94 -24.81
CA SER A 253 4.05 12.39 -26.16
C SER A 253 3.16 11.16 -26.16
N VAL A 254 3.04 10.46 -25.02
CA VAL A 254 2.34 9.18 -24.94
C VAL A 254 1.28 9.19 -23.85
N TYR A 255 1.67 9.39 -22.59
CA TYR A 255 0.79 9.10 -21.45
C TYR A 255 -0.37 10.09 -21.34
N LEU A 256 -0.07 11.38 -21.14
CA LEU A 256 -1.07 12.42 -20.89
C LEU A 256 -2.09 12.57 -22.04
N PRO A 257 -1.70 12.70 -23.33
CA PRO A 257 -2.67 12.84 -24.42
C PRO A 257 -3.54 11.59 -24.63
N LYS A 258 -3.02 10.38 -24.39
CA LYS A 258 -3.80 9.15 -24.53
C LYS A 258 -4.73 8.93 -23.33
N ARG A 259 -4.25 9.20 -22.12
CA ARG A 259 -5.00 8.93 -20.88
C ARG A 259 -6.04 9.99 -20.57
N PHE A 260 -5.76 11.24 -20.92
CA PHE A 260 -6.59 12.40 -20.60
C PHE A 260 -6.78 13.32 -21.82
N PRO A 261 -7.30 12.82 -22.96
CA PRO A 261 -7.38 13.57 -24.23
C PRO A 261 -8.25 14.83 -24.16
N ASN A 262 -9.18 14.89 -23.20
CA ASN A 262 -10.03 16.06 -22.99
C ASN A 262 -9.28 17.23 -22.30
N ILE A 263 -8.21 16.91 -21.56
CA ILE A 263 -7.41 17.88 -20.79
C ILE A 263 -6.14 18.24 -21.56
N TYR A 264 -5.48 17.23 -22.13
CA TYR A 264 -4.21 17.40 -22.82
C TYR A 264 -4.37 17.12 -24.30
N LYS A 265 -4.26 18.17 -25.11
CA LYS A 265 -4.43 18.12 -26.57
C LYS A 265 -3.10 18.30 -27.26
N SER A 266 -2.68 17.30 -28.02
CA SER A 266 -1.45 17.37 -28.82
C SER A 266 -1.66 18.23 -30.06
N ASP A 267 -0.71 19.10 -30.36
CA ASP A 267 -0.61 19.85 -31.61
C ASP A 267 0.87 20.00 -32.04
N ASN A 268 1.10 20.75 -33.12
CA ASN A 268 2.44 20.94 -33.69
C ASN A 268 3.39 21.73 -32.77
N GLN A 269 2.89 22.42 -31.75
CA GLN A 269 3.68 23.22 -30.81
C GLN A 269 3.95 22.50 -29.49
N GLY A 270 3.25 21.40 -29.21
CA GLY A 270 3.42 20.60 -28.01
C GLY A 270 2.12 20.02 -27.48
N LEU A 271 2.07 19.82 -26.16
CA LEU A 271 0.88 19.35 -25.49
C LEU A 271 0.20 20.53 -24.79
N TYR A 272 -0.98 20.91 -25.27
CA TYR A 272 -1.78 21.98 -24.69
C TYR A 272 -2.63 21.46 -23.53
N ASN A 273 -2.48 22.07 -22.35
CA ASN A 273 -3.30 21.80 -21.18
C ASN A 273 -4.50 22.76 -21.16
N THR A 274 -5.70 22.22 -21.37
CA THR A 274 -6.93 23.01 -21.43
C THR A 274 -7.38 23.53 -20.06
N ALA A 275 -6.94 22.93 -18.97
CA ALA A 275 -7.34 23.35 -17.62
C ALA A 275 -6.65 24.66 -17.21
N THR A 276 -5.41 24.87 -17.65
CA THR A 276 -4.58 26.01 -17.24
C THR A 276 -4.16 26.91 -18.39
N HIS A 277 -4.59 26.57 -19.61
CA HIS A 277 -4.22 27.24 -20.86
C HIS A 277 -2.70 27.34 -21.08
N SER A 278 -1.92 26.41 -20.52
CA SER A 278 -0.47 26.33 -20.66
C SER A 278 -0.06 25.26 -21.67
N ARG A 279 1.21 25.33 -22.11
CA ARG A 279 1.79 24.37 -23.07
C ARG A 279 2.98 23.65 -22.46
N MET A 280 3.03 22.35 -22.65
CA MET A 280 4.22 21.53 -22.41
C MET A 280 4.96 21.34 -23.75
N PRO A 281 6.19 21.87 -23.91
CA PRO A 281 6.94 21.74 -25.16
C PRO A 281 7.34 20.28 -25.43
N LEU A 282 7.34 19.81 -26.68
CA LEU A 282 7.85 18.46 -27.00
C LEU A 282 9.33 18.31 -26.65
N ASN A 283 10.08 19.40 -26.84
CA ASN A 283 11.52 19.46 -26.59
C ASN A 283 11.78 20.54 -25.53
N PRO A 284 11.97 20.16 -24.25
CA PRO A 284 12.29 21.10 -23.19
C PRO A 284 13.72 21.62 -23.36
N THR A 285 14.00 22.85 -22.92
CA THR A 285 15.32 23.49 -23.06
C THR A 285 16.38 22.91 -22.15
N SER A 286 15.99 22.21 -21.08
CA SER A 286 16.87 21.51 -20.14
C SER A 286 16.09 20.46 -19.34
N PRO A 287 16.76 19.51 -18.67
CA PRO A 287 16.11 18.57 -17.74
C PRO A 287 15.35 19.29 -16.61
N ARG A 288 15.87 20.41 -16.09
CA ARG A 288 15.17 21.22 -15.08
C ARG A 288 13.92 21.89 -15.64
N ALA A 289 13.96 22.37 -16.89
CA ALA A 289 12.76 22.89 -17.56
C ALA A 289 11.72 21.80 -17.81
N ALA A 290 12.16 20.56 -18.09
CA ALA A 290 11.29 19.40 -18.21
C ALA A 290 10.56 19.11 -16.87
N LEU A 291 11.29 19.10 -15.75
CA LEU A 291 10.74 18.94 -14.41
C LEU A 291 9.75 20.06 -14.05
N ALA A 292 10.12 21.32 -14.31
CA ALA A 292 9.23 22.46 -14.09
C ALA A 292 7.92 22.28 -14.88
N SER A 293 8.02 21.96 -16.18
CA SER A 293 6.84 21.76 -17.02
C SER A 293 5.94 20.60 -16.52
N LEU A 294 6.51 19.50 -16.00
CA LEU A 294 5.72 18.45 -15.32
C LEU A 294 5.03 19.01 -14.07
N GLY A 295 5.75 19.74 -13.22
CA GLY A 295 5.20 20.31 -11.99
C GLY A 295 4.06 21.30 -12.24
N GLU A 296 4.17 22.13 -13.28
CA GLU A 296 3.17 23.13 -13.65
C GLU A 296 1.91 22.55 -14.29
N ASN A 297 2.00 21.34 -14.87
CA ASN A 297 0.92 20.76 -15.69
C ASN A 297 0.35 19.46 -15.14
N VAL A 298 1.01 18.78 -14.20
CA VAL A 298 0.55 17.52 -13.63
C VAL A 298 0.46 17.63 -12.11
N ASP A 299 -0.72 17.35 -11.54
CA ASP A 299 -0.92 17.29 -10.09
C ASP A 299 -0.42 15.96 -9.51
N THR A 300 0.88 15.73 -9.66
CA THR A 300 1.63 14.59 -9.15
C THR A 300 3.08 14.99 -9.02
N ASP A 301 3.70 14.66 -7.88
CA ASP A 301 5.12 14.83 -7.65
C ASP A 301 5.88 13.60 -8.16
N PHE A 302 7.07 13.81 -8.73
CA PHE A 302 7.88 12.77 -9.36
C PHE A 302 9.28 12.79 -8.78
N LEU A 303 9.73 11.64 -8.31
CA LEU A 303 11.08 11.37 -7.84
C LEU A 303 11.68 10.27 -8.73
N ILE A 304 12.87 10.53 -9.27
CA ILE A 304 13.56 9.63 -10.17
C ILE A 304 14.77 9.06 -9.44
N LEU A 305 14.79 7.73 -9.34
CA LEU A 305 15.84 6.99 -8.68
C LEU A 305 16.67 6.19 -9.67
N LEU A 306 18.00 6.23 -9.50
CA LEU A 306 18.96 5.49 -10.31
C LEU A 306 19.83 4.59 -9.44
N PRO A 307 20.32 3.46 -9.98
CA PRO A 307 21.27 2.59 -9.29
C PRO A 307 22.68 3.20 -9.30
N SER A 308 22.89 4.29 -8.56
CA SER A 308 24.12 5.09 -8.58
C SER A 308 25.29 4.48 -7.79
N SER A 309 25.05 3.44 -6.99
CA SER A 309 26.10 2.70 -6.28
C SER A 309 25.75 1.21 -6.14
N LYS A 310 26.65 0.43 -5.53
CA LYS A 310 26.50 -1.02 -5.33
C LYS A 310 26.74 -1.41 -3.88
N ALA A 311 25.99 -2.39 -3.40
CA ALA A 311 26.20 -3.03 -2.12
C ALA A 311 27.39 -4.02 -2.17
N ALA A 312 27.79 -4.54 -1.00
CA ALA A 312 28.91 -5.49 -0.88
C ALA A 312 28.69 -6.79 -1.67
N ASP A 313 27.43 -7.21 -1.84
CA ASP A 313 27.04 -8.37 -2.65
C ASP A 313 26.91 -8.05 -4.15
N GLY A 314 27.27 -6.83 -4.56
CA GLY A 314 27.20 -6.35 -5.94
C GLY A 314 25.80 -5.89 -6.38
N SER A 315 24.78 -6.01 -5.53
CA SER A 315 23.43 -5.54 -5.86
C SER A 315 23.37 -4.02 -6.01
N PRO A 316 22.50 -3.49 -6.90
CA PRO A 316 22.39 -2.05 -7.12
C PRO A 316 21.71 -1.35 -5.93
N ILE A 317 22.29 -0.23 -5.51
CA ILE A 317 21.70 0.66 -4.51
C ILE A 317 21.12 1.87 -5.24
N TYR A 318 19.84 2.14 -4.99
CA TYR A 318 19.12 3.24 -5.61
C TYR A 318 19.29 4.54 -4.82
N HIS A 319 19.59 5.61 -5.55
CA HIS A 319 19.70 6.97 -5.06
C HIS A 319 18.61 7.84 -5.67
N LEU A 320 18.11 8.83 -4.93
CA LEU A 320 17.27 9.88 -5.49
C LEU A 320 18.15 10.84 -6.28
N GLU A 321 17.99 10.96 -7.58
CA GLU A 321 18.91 11.77 -8.41
C GLU A 321 18.23 12.95 -9.13
N SER A 322 16.91 12.92 -9.25
CA SER A 322 16.13 13.99 -9.87
C SER A 322 14.72 14.02 -9.29
N PHE A 323 14.14 15.20 -9.15
CA PHE A 323 12.78 15.34 -8.63
C PHE A 323 12.08 16.63 -9.10
N VAL A 324 10.76 16.53 -9.18
CA VAL A 324 9.82 17.66 -9.06
C VAL A 324 8.85 17.34 -7.93
N THR A 325 8.94 18.10 -6.84
CA THR A 325 8.17 17.88 -5.62
C THR A 325 7.60 19.19 -5.11
N CYS A 326 6.34 19.45 -5.42
CA CYS A 326 5.63 20.65 -4.96
C CYS A 326 4.90 20.44 -3.65
N PHE A 327 4.56 19.20 -3.26
CA PHE A 327 3.85 18.93 -2.00
C PHE A 327 4.63 17.97 -1.12
N PRO A 328 5.84 18.33 -0.62
CA PRO A 328 6.55 17.51 0.36
C PRO A 328 5.77 17.44 1.69
N ALA A 329 5.93 16.33 2.41
CA ALA A 329 5.26 16.08 3.69
C ALA A 329 6.26 16.16 4.86
N GLY A 330 6.71 17.36 5.19
CA GLY A 330 7.59 17.60 6.34
C GLY A 330 9.00 17.04 6.19
N PHE A 331 9.58 17.18 5.00
CA PHE A 331 10.99 16.92 4.73
C PHE A 331 11.45 17.77 3.55
N SER A 332 12.75 18.11 3.49
CA SER A 332 13.31 18.74 2.29
C SER A 332 13.70 17.67 1.27
N THR A 333 13.10 17.73 0.07
CA THR A 333 13.46 16.81 -1.02
C THR A 333 14.85 17.14 -1.57
N ARG A 334 15.19 18.44 -1.57
CA ARG A 334 16.48 18.95 -2.04
C ARG A 334 17.64 18.30 -1.29
N GLU A 335 17.56 18.29 0.04
CA GLU A 335 18.64 17.74 0.85
C GLU A 335 18.73 16.20 0.71
N LYS A 336 17.64 15.53 0.32
CA LYS A 336 17.61 14.08 0.08
C LYS A 336 18.19 13.68 -1.27
N CYS A 337 18.29 14.62 -2.21
CA CYS A 337 18.80 14.36 -3.56
C CYS A 337 20.31 14.05 -3.52
N GLY A 338 20.72 13.02 -4.26
CA GLY A 338 22.06 12.43 -4.28
C GLY A 338 22.28 11.29 -3.27
N HIS A 339 21.36 11.08 -2.33
CA HIS A 339 21.53 10.08 -1.28
C HIS A 339 20.84 8.74 -1.58
N PRO A 340 21.37 7.62 -1.05
CA PRO A 340 20.72 6.31 -1.18
C PRO A 340 19.44 6.24 -0.36
N LEU A 341 18.55 5.31 -0.72
CA LEU A 341 17.29 5.08 -0.01
C LEU A 341 17.49 4.90 1.51
N ALA A 342 18.53 4.18 1.93
CA ALA A 342 18.84 3.98 3.34
C ALA A 342 19.10 5.30 4.08
N THR A 343 19.93 6.18 3.52
CA THR A 343 20.20 7.50 4.11
C THR A 343 18.95 8.39 4.13
N ILE A 344 18.15 8.36 3.08
CA ILE A 344 16.90 9.13 2.98
C ILE A 344 15.90 8.71 4.07
N HIS A 345 15.83 7.41 4.37
CA HIS A 345 14.90 6.83 5.33
C HIS A 345 15.49 6.59 6.72
N ALA A 346 16.75 6.94 6.97
CA ALA A 346 17.38 6.82 8.28
C ALA A 346 16.53 7.37 9.45
N PRO A 347 15.79 8.49 9.29
CA PRO A 347 14.94 9.01 10.37
C PRO A 347 13.65 8.21 10.62
N VAL A 348 13.30 7.24 9.74
CA VAL A 348 12.06 6.46 9.84
C VAL A 348 12.27 5.32 10.82
N PRO A 349 11.52 5.25 11.94
CA PRO A 349 11.72 4.21 12.92
C PRO A 349 11.55 2.80 12.34
N GLY A 350 12.48 1.91 12.66
CA GLY A 350 12.47 0.52 12.21
C GLY A 350 12.85 0.31 10.74
N TYR A 351 13.20 1.34 9.97
CA TYR A 351 13.53 1.19 8.55
C TYR A 351 14.74 0.27 8.33
N ALA A 352 15.89 0.55 8.94
CA ALA A 352 17.11 -0.23 8.73
C ALA A 352 16.92 -1.71 9.13
N ALA A 353 16.31 -1.93 10.29
CA ALA A 353 16.11 -3.27 10.84
C ALA A 353 15.06 -4.08 10.09
N LYS A 354 13.99 -3.44 9.58
CA LYS A 354 12.80 -4.13 9.07
C LYS A 354 12.62 -3.99 7.55
N LEU A 355 12.94 -2.85 6.96
CA LEU A 355 12.51 -2.47 5.61
C LEU A 355 13.65 -2.41 4.59
N GLU A 356 14.85 -1.97 4.97
CA GLU A 356 15.94 -1.63 4.05
C GLU A 356 16.25 -2.73 3.03
N LYS A 357 16.77 -3.89 3.50
CA LYS A 357 17.13 -5.03 2.64
C LYS A 357 15.99 -5.48 1.73
N SER A 358 14.78 -5.34 2.22
CA SER A 358 13.55 -5.80 1.59
C SER A 358 13.12 -4.88 0.45
N MET A 359 13.27 -3.57 0.67
CA MET A 359 13.02 -2.50 -0.28
C MET A 359 14.08 -2.48 -1.38
N ASP A 360 15.36 -2.62 -1.04
CA ASP A 360 16.45 -2.68 -2.02
C ASP A 360 16.26 -3.83 -3.01
N ARG A 361 15.94 -5.03 -2.51
CA ARG A 361 15.63 -6.18 -3.37
C ARG A 361 14.39 -5.96 -4.23
N PHE A 362 13.38 -5.28 -3.71
CA PHE A 362 12.17 -4.97 -4.49
C PHE A 362 12.49 -4.00 -5.62
N PHE A 363 13.20 -2.92 -5.33
CA PHE A 363 13.57 -1.88 -6.30
C PHE A 363 14.51 -2.47 -7.37
N ALA A 364 15.46 -3.32 -6.99
CA ALA A 364 16.31 -4.02 -7.94
C ALA A 364 15.55 -4.96 -8.90
N ARG A 365 14.44 -5.58 -8.45
CA ARG A 365 13.69 -6.60 -9.19
C ARG A 365 12.43 -6.11 -9.89
N LEU A 366 12.01 -4.87 -9.67
CA LEU A 366 10.79 -4.36 -10.31
C LEU A 366 10.97 -4.36 -11.84
N GLU A 367 10.12 -5.08 -12.56
CA GLU A 367 10.21 -5.21 -14.01
C GLU A 367 9.57 -4.02 -14.74
N THR A 368 10.09 -3.70 -15.93
CA THR A 368 9.48 -2.71 -16.83
C THR A 368 8.06 -3.13 -17.22
N GLY A 369 7.14 -2.16 -17.25
CA GLY A 369 5.72 -2.40 -17.54
C GLY A 369 4.89 -2.81 -16.33
N ARG A 370 5.53 -3.22 -15.23
CA ARG A 370 4.84 -3.42 -13.95
C ARG A 370 4.78 -2.12 -13.16
N ILE A 371 3.60 -1.78 -12.67
CA ILE A 371 3.38 -0.62 -11.81
C ILE A 371 2.79 -1.10 -10.49
N VAL A 372 3.37 -0.61 -9.40
CA VAL A 372 2.84 -0.85 -8.08
C VAL A 372 2.33 0.44 -7.46
N ARG A 373 1.34 0.31 -6.59
CA ARG A 373 0.75 1.38 -5.80
C ARG A 373 0.75 1.01 -4.32
N ARG A 374 0.89 2.03 -3.48
CA ARG A 374 0.58 1.99 -2.05
C ARG A 374 0.03 3.34 -1.60
N ALA A 375 -0.48 3.40 -0.38
CA ALA A 375 -0.71 4.67 0.29
C ALA A 375 0.35 4.94 1.38
N ASN A 376 0.48 6.22 1.71
CA ASN A 376 1.07 6.71 2.94
C ASN A 376 0.12 7.77 3.52
N TRP A 377 0.03 7.86 4.84
CA TRP A 377 -0.88 8.82 5.47
C TRP A 377 -0.26 9.45 6.73
N SER A 378 -0.80 10.59 7.12
CA SER A 378 -0.47 11.33 8.34
C SER A 378 -1.59 12.31 8.67
N ILE A 379 -1.62 12.83 9.90
CA ILE A 379 -2.40 14.04 10.22
C ILE A 379 -1.46 15.24 10.15
N THR A 380 -1.88 16.30 9.45
CA THR A 380 -1.26 17.62 9.52
C THR A 380 -2.12 18.54 10.38
N THR A 381 -1.51 19.45 11.13
CA THR A 381 -2.21 20.42 11.99
C THR A 381 -2.49 21.75 11.28
N ASN A 382 -2.57 21.70 9.95
CA ASN A 382 -2.89 22.80 9.05
C ASN A 382 -3.22 22.22 7.66
N ASP A 383 -3.65 23.09 6.76
CA ASP A 383 -4.06 22.78 5.39
C ASP A 383 -2.96 22.98 4.32
N ARG A 384 -1.71 23.22 4.74
CA ARG A 384 -0.62 23.51 3.81
C ARG A 384 -0.17 22.24 3.09
N LEU A 385 -0.14 22.31 1.75
CA LEU A 385 0.35 21.22 0.91
C LEU A 385 1.88 21.19 0.80
N PHE A 386 2.52 22.35 0.78
CA PHE A 386 3.98 22.50 0.74
C PHE A 386 4.54 22.71 2.15
N THR A 387 5.21 21.69 2.68
CA THR A 387 5.87 21.78 3.98
C THR A 387 7.18 21.00 3.97
N GLU A 388 8.32 21.67 4.07
CA GLU A 388 9.65 21.03 4.12
C GLU A 388 10.07 20.57 5.54
N GLY A 389 9.24 20.85 6.54
CA GLY A 389 9.42 20.48 7.95
C GLY A 389 8.08 20.36 8.68
N GLY A 390 8.07 20.34 10.01
CA GLY A 390 6.80 20.51 10.75
C GLY A 390 5.97 19.23 10.95
N ASN A 391 5.97 18.31 10.00
CA ASN A 391 5.04 17.15 10.01
C ASN A 391 5.62 15.86 10.60
N HIS A 392 6.93 15.84 10.87
CA HIS A 392 7.59 14.70 11.53
C HIS A 392 8.35 15.17 12.75
N MET A 393 8.56 14.24 13.71
CA MET A 393 9.48 14.43 14.84
C MET A 393 10.63 13.44 14.74
N TYR A 394 11.83 13.87 15.15
CA TYR A 394 13.05 13.10 15.02
C TYR A 394 13.67 12.88 16.39
N ALA A 395 13.98 11.63 16.71
CA ALA A 395 14.85 11.34 17.84
C ALA A 395 16.30 11.53 17.41
N ASP A 396 16.93 12.63 17.83
CA ASP A 396 18.39 12.72 17.76
C ASP A 396 18.96 11.85 18.89
N GLU A 397 19.50 10.68 18.56
CA GLU A 397 20.28 9.85 19.50
C GLU A 397 21.70 10.39 19.73
N GLY A 398 21.97 11.66 19.39
CA GLY A 398 23.28 12.29 19.52
C GLY A 398 23.16 13.72 20.03
N GLY A 399 23.27 13.89 21.34
CA GLY A 399 23.20 15.18 22.02
C GLY A 399 24.19 16.23 21.53
N HIS A 400 23.86 17.48 21.86
CA HIS A 400 24.63 18.72 21.78
C HIS A 400 26.10 18.60 21.36
N GLY A 401 26.41 19.19 20.20
CA GLY A 401 27.78 19.44 19.79
C GLY A 401 27.84 19.83 18.32
N GLU A 402 28.29 21.05 18.05
CA GLU A 402 28.74 21.52 16.75
C GLU A 402 29.97 20.73 16.28
N GLU A 403 29.82 19.44 15.97
CA GLU A 403 30.81 18.72 15.18
C GLU A 403 30.11 17.90 14.09
N LYS A 404 30.50 18.18 12.85
CA LYS A 404 30.12 17.43 11.65
C LYS A 404 30.85 16.08 11.70
N LYS A 405 30.23 15.05 12.26
CA LYS A 405 30.61 13.66 11.95
C LYS A 405 29.96 13.24 10.64
N GLU A 406 30.75 12.66 9.73
CA GLU A 406 30.28 12.08 8.47
C GLU A 406 29.21 11.01 8.75
N GLY A 407 28.04 11.14 8.11
CA GLY A 407 26.90 10.22 8.30
C GLY A 407 25.70 10.78 9.08
N LYS A 408 25.63 12.08 9.37
CA LYS A 408 24.40 12.71 9.90
C LYS A 408 23.22 12.56 8.91
N PRO A 409 21.98 12.35 9.39
CA PRO A 409 20.81 12.33 8.53
C PRO A 409 20.70 13.65 7.76
N VAL A 410 20.24 13.55 6.53
CA VAL A 410 19.81 14.67 5.70
C VAL A 410 18.93 15.61 6.54
N GLY A 411 19.30 16.89 6.60
CA GLY A 411 18.87 17.87 7.59
C GLY A 411 17.41 18.30 7.51
N ASN A 412 16.46 17.38 7.71
CA ASN A 412 15.05 17.74 7.83
C ASN A 412 14.90 18.86 8.87
N ALA A 413 14.09 19.87 8.56
CA ALA A 413 13.81 20.96 9.50
C ALA A 413 13.28 20.36 10.82
N LYS A 414 14.17 20.34 11.84
CA LYS A 414 13.92 19.75 13.14
C LYS A 414 12.75 20.47 13.77
N THR A 415 11.73 19.73 14.18
CA THR A 415 10.59 20.28 14.92
C THR A 415 10.77 20.13 16.41
N LEU A 416 11.37 19.02 16.86
CA LEU A 416 11.65 18.74 18.26
C LEU A 416 12.96 17.96 18.40
N ASP A 417 13.82 18.42 19.30
CA ASP A 417 15.02 17.72 19.73
C ASP A 417 14.64 16.77 20.87
N VAL A 418 14.65 15.46 20.62
CA VAL A 418 14.34 14.44 21.64
C VAL A 418 15.41 14.39 22.74
N GLY A 419 16.60 14.92 22.48
CA GLY A 419 17.64 15.13 23.50
C GLY A 419 17.39 16.38 24.35
N SER A 420 16.34 17.17 24.07
CA SER A 420 16.00 18.35 24.86
C SER A 420 15.57 17.94 26.27
N PRO A 421 16.14 18.56 27.33
CA PRO A 421 15.68 18.34 28.70
C PRO A 421 14.22 18.77 28.93
N ASN A 422 13.64 19.55 28.02
CA ASN A 422 12.27 20.09 28.11
C ASN A 422 11.31 19.45 27.09
N LEU A 423 11.63 18.26 26.58
CA LEU A 423 10.82 17.60 25.54
C LEU A 423 9.34 17.46 25.93
N GLU A 424 9.06 17.05 27.16
CA GLU A 424 7.68 16.86 27.64
C GLU A 424 6.90 18.18 27.73
N GLU A 425 7.52 19.24 28.25
CA GLU A 425 6.91 20.57 28.34
C GLU A 425 6.57 21.11 26.95
N GLU A 426 7.45 20.87 25.99
CA GLU A 426 7.29 21.34 24.62
C GLU A 426 6.23 20.53 23.84
N ILE A 427 6.14 19.21 24.05
CA ILE A 427 5.02 18.39 23.55
C ILE A 427 3.70 18.92 24.10
N GLU A 428 3.65 19.23 25.41
CA GLU A 428 2.45 19.73 26.06
C GLU A 428 2.07 21.13 25.56
N ARG A 429 3.05 22.01 25.32
CA ARG A 429 2.83 23.32 24.68
C ARG A 429 2.20 23.15 23.29
N GLN A 430 2.81 22.32 22.43
CA GLN A 430 2.28 22.09 21.09
C GLN A 430 0.90 21.43 21.10
N ARG A 431 0.66 20.50 22.03
CA ARG A 431 -0.66 19.86 22.22
C ARG A 431 -1.74 20.88 22.51
N LYS A 432 -1.46 21.88 23.35
CA LYS A 432 -2.40 22.98 23.64
C LYS A 432 -2.72 23.81 22.40
N GLU A 433 -1.74 24.03 21.52
CA GLU A 433 -1.88 24.79 20.27
C GLU A 433 -2.65 24.06 19.16
N VAL A 434 -2.85 22.74 19.26
CA VAL A 434 -3.64 21.99 18.26
C VAL A 434 -5.09 22.45 18.25
N VAL A 435 -5.53 22.97 17.10
CA VAL A 435 -6.92 23.26 16.75
C VAL A 435 -7.41 22.16 15.80
N VAL A 436 -8.46 21.43 16.18
CA VAL A 436 -8.87 20.20 15.47
C VAL A 436 -9.47 20.52 14.10
N GLU A 437 -10.14 21.66 13.99
CA GLU A 437 -10.74 22.17 12.76
C GLU A 437 -9.69 22.49 11.69
N ASP A 438 -8.44 22.78 12.09
CA ASP A 438 -7.31 23.01 11.20
C ASP A 438 -6.60 21.70 10.81
N CYS A 439 -6.86 20.60 11.53
CA CYS A 439 -6.25 19.32 11.23
C CYS A 439 -6.79 18.75 9.91
N ARG A 440 -5.90 18.11 9.15
CA ARG A 440 -6.24 17.41 7.90
C ARG A 440 -5.71 15.99 7.94
N LEU A 441 -6.52 15.06 7.44
CA LEU A 441 -6.01 13.78 6.98
C LEU A 441 -5.25 14.00 5.67
N ARG A 442 -3.93 13.82 5.72
CA ARG A 442 -3.05 13.88 4.55
C ARG A 442 -2.75 12.48 4.05
N CYS A 443 -3.16 12.19 2.83
CA CYS A 443 -2.95 10.90 2.16
C CYS A 443 -2.11 11.09 0.90
N GLU A 444 -1.17 10.19 0.67
CA GLU A 444 -0.36 10.13 -0.54
C GLU A 444 -0.66 8.84 -1.28
N ARG A 445 -1.14 8.97 -2.51
CA ARG A 445 -1.24 7.85 -3.44
C ARG A 445 0.10 7.70 -4.14
N GLN A 446 0.91 6.75 -3.67
CA GLN A 446 2.27 6.55 -4.15
C GLN A 446 2.29 5.43 -5.20
N THR A 447 3.00 5.65 -6.30
CA THR A 447 3.22 4.69 -7.37
C THR A 447 4.70 4.53 -7.65
N LEU A 448 5.10 3.35 -8.09
CA LEU A 448 6.47 3.06 -8.49
C LEU A 448 6.46 2.23 -9.77
N HIS A 449 7.23 2.66 -10.76
CA HIS A 449 7.42 1.95 -12.03
C HIS A 449 8.84 2.15 -12.57
N ARG A 450 9.25 1.28 -13.49
CA ARG A 450 10.56 1.37 -14.17
C ARG A 450 10.42 1.92 -15.59
N MET A 451 11.28 2.85 -15.94
CA MET A 451 11.40 3.40 -17.30
C MET A 451 12.08 2.39 -18.24
N PRO A 452 11.58 2.21 -19.47
CA PRO A 452 12.06 1.14 -20.35
C PRO A 452 13.47 1.36 -20.92
N ARG A 453 13.92 2.61 -21.13
CA ARG A 453 15.24 2.88 -21.74
C ARG A 453 16.34 3.10 -20.70
N THR A 454 16.09 3.96 -19.72
CA THR A 454 17.09 4.28 -18.69
C THR A 454 17.07 3.31 -17.52
N GLU A 455 16.06 2.44 -17.43
CA GLU A 455 15.81 1.57 -16.27
C GLU A 455 15.64 2.33 -14.94
N ALA A 456 15.49 3.65 -15.00
CA ALA A 456 15.25 4.48 -13.82
C ALA A 456 13.93 4.11 -13.16
N LEU A 457 13.91 4.14 -11.83
CA LEU A 457 12.68 3.98 -11.08
C LEU A 457 12.03 5.35 -10.88
N VAL A 458 10.76 5.46 -11.23
CA VAL A 458 9.98 6.67 -11.02
C VAL A 458 9.01 6.42 -9.88
N PHE A 459 9.28 7.06 -8.75
CA PHE A 459 8.39 7.12 -7.60
C PHE A 459 7.54 8.39 -7.73
N ALA A 460 6.24 8.21 -7.95
CA ALA A 460 5.32 9.32 -8.15
C ALA A 460 4.22 9.32 -7.11
N PHE A 461 3.82 10.48 -6.61
CA PHE A 461 2.72 10.56 -5.65
C PHE A 461 1.82 11.77 -5.84
N LYS A 462 0.52 11.54 -5.64
CA LYS A 462 -0.49 12.60 -5.53
C LYS A 462 -0.95 12.71 -4.08
N THR A 463 -0.99 13.93 -3.57
CA THR A 463 -1.38 14.23 -2.18
C THR A 463 -2.83 14.69 -2.11
N TYR A 464 -3.60 14.07 -1.22
CA TYR A 464 -4.95 14.47 -0.84
C TYR A 464 -4.93 15.05 0.57
N LEU A 465 -5.76 16.06 0.80
CA LEU A 465 -6.03 16.62 2.12
C LEU A 465 -7.54 16.58 2.32
N TYR A 466 -7.98 15.97 3.41
CA TYR A 466 -9.36 15.95 3.84
C TYR A 466 -9.46 16.58 5.22
N THR A 467 -10.49 17.38 5.45
CA THR A 467 -10.88 17.79 6.78
C THR A 467 -11.30 16.58 7.60
N LEU A 468 -11.14 16.64 8.93
CA LEU A 468 -11.62 15.57 9.80
C LEU A 468 -13.16 15.49 9.80
N ALA A 469 -13.84 16.61 9.53
CA ALA A 469 -15.29 16.64 9.35
C ALA A 469 -15.73 15.82 8.12
N GLU A 470 -15.11 16.02 6.95
CA GLU A 470 -15.40 15.20 5.75
C GLU A 470 -15.19 13.71 6.01
N VAL A 471 -14.12 13.34 6.72
CA VAL A 471 -13.87 11.94 7.11
C VAL A 471 -15.00 11.39 7.99
N LYS A 472 -15.47 12.18 8.96
CA LYS A 472 -16.54 11.79 9.87
C LYS A 472 -17.88 11.68 9.14
N ASP A 473 -18.18 12.61 8.25
CA ASP A 473 -19.39 12.63 7.42
C ASP A 473 -19.45 11.42 6.47
N GLU A 474 -18.29 10.90 6.02
CA GLU A 474 -18.19 9.64 5.26
C GLU A 474 -18.33 8.37 6.15
N GLY A 475 -18.52 8.53 7.46
CA GLY A 475 -18.64 7.43 8.42
C GLY A 475 -17.34 6.65 8.62
N LEU A 476 -16.20 7.37 8.57
CA LEU A 476 -14.84 6.79 8.66
C LEU A 476 -14.08 7.31 9.90
N GLY A 477 -14.74 8.06 10.76
CA GLY A 477 -14.18 8.61 12.00
C GLY A 477 -13.60 7.54 12.94
N PRO A 478 -14.40 6.52 13.34
CA PRO A 478 -13.91 5.44 14.20
C PRO A 478 -12.70 4.72 13.62
N GLU A 479 -12.70 4.38 12.33
CA GLU A 479 -11.58 3.69 11.69
C GLU A 479 -10.31 4.54 11.64
N LEU A 480 -10.43 5.85 11.37
CA LEU A 480 -9.27 6.74 11.44
C LEU A 480 -8.73 6.83 12.87
N ALA A 481 -9.61 6.90 13.87
CA ALA A 481 -9.20 6.93 15.28
C ALA A 481 -8.45 5.64 15.68
N ASP A 482 -8.92 4.48 15.22
CA ASP A 482 -8.25 3.19 15.46
C ASP A 482 -6.90 3.10 14.72
N ALA A 483 -6.81 3.65 13.50
CA ALA A 483 -5.54 3.77 12.77
C ALA A 483 -4.53 4.67 13.50
N ILE A 484 -5.01 5.75 14.14
CA ILE A 484 -4.19 6.64 14.98
C ILE A 484 -3.69 5.90 16.23
N ASP A 485 -4.56 5.14 16.92
CA ASP A 485 -4.14 4.30 18.05
C ASP A 485 -3.12 3.22 17.62
N GLY A 486 -3.26 2.73 16.39
CA GLY A 486 -2.32 1.82 15.73
C GLY A 486 -0.89 2.37 15.59
N LEU A 487 -0.70 3.70 15.55
CA LEU A 487 0.64 4.30 15.49
C LEU A 487 1.48 3.97 16.72
N GLY A 488 0.85 3.94 17.91
CA GLY A 488 1.51 3.67 19.18
C GLY A 488 1.46 2.19 19.59
N THR A 489 0.44 1.46 19.16
CA THR A 489 0.23 0.05 19.53
C THR A 489 0.70 -0.94 18.46
N GLY A 490 1.18 -0.44 17.31
CA GLY A 490 1.68 -1.24 16.18
C GLY A 490 3.05 -1.87 16.43
N SER A 491 3.63 -2.51 15.40
CA SER A 491 4.94 -3.18 15.55
C SER A 491 6.13 -2.21 15.63
N VAL A 492 5.89 -0.92 15.39
CA VAL A 492 6.88 0.15 15.53
C VAL A 492 6.23 1.31 16.31
N PRO A 493 6.11 1.21 17.64
CA PRO A 493 5.47 2.24 18.49
C PRO A 493 6.05 3.64 18.33
N ALA A 494 7.35 3.73 18.02
CA ALA A 494 8.04 4.99 17.72
C ALA A 494 7.45 5.75 16.51
N MET A 495 6.61 5.10 15.70
CA MET A 495 5.88 5.76 14.61
C MET A 495 4.90 6.82 15.12
N ASN A 496 4.31 6.63 16.31
CA ASN A 496 3.48 7.64 16.95
C ASN A 496 4.24 8.94 17.19
N PHE A 497 5.48 8.83 17.68
CA PHE A 497 6.34 9.99 17.85
C PHE A 497 6.74 10.57 16.48
N TYR A 498 7.25 9.73 15.57
CA TYR A 498 7.71 10.17 14.25
C TYR A 498 6.63 10.91 13.44
N LYS A 499 5.38 10.44 13.45
CA LYS A 499 4.24 11.10 12.79
C LYS A 499 3.55 12.16 13.65
N ARG A 500 4.19 12.54 14.76
CA ARG A 500 3.77 13.63 15.64
C ARG A 500 2.43 13.37 16.35
N GLY A 501 1.99 12.11 16.41
CA GLY A 501 0.73 11.67 17.02
C GLY A 501 0.66 11.91 18.53
N VAL A 502 1.79 12.01 19.23
CA VAL A 502 1.81 12.44 20.65
C VAL A 502 1.40 13.91 20.85
N VAL A 503 1.32 14.73 19.79
CA VAL A 503 0.90 16.14 19.88
C VAL A 503 -0.59 16.27 19.55
N TRP A 504 -1.02 15.73 18.41
CA TRP A 504 -2.39 15.92 17.89
C TRP A 504 -3.34 14.75 18.19
N GLY A 505 -2.81 13.58 18.56
CA GLY A 505 -3.54 12.31 18.58
C GLY A 505 -4.81 12.31 19.43
N ASP A 506 -4.73 12.79 20.67
CA ASP A 506 -5.86 12.69 21.60
C ASP A 506 -7.03 13.59 21.20
N LYS A 507 -6.76 14.86 20.88
CA LYS A 507 -7.78 15.81 20.41
C LYS A 507 -8.44 15.34 19.10
N VAL A 508 -7.64 14.81 18.17
CA VAL A 508 -8.15 14.31 16.88
C VAL A 508 -9.03 13.07 17.10
N LYS A 509 -8.61 12.11 17.92
CA LYS A 509 -9.40 10.91 18.22
C LYS A 509 -10.70 11.24 18.95
N GLU A 510 -10.67 12.16 19.91
CA GLU A 510 -11.87 12.62 20.63
C GLU A 510 -12.91 13.18 19.63
N PHE A 511 -12.47 14.06 18.72
CA PHE A 511 -13.33 14.60 17.68
C PHE A 511 -13.89 13.51 16.74
N LEU A 512 -13.04 12.60 16.26
CA LEU A 512 -13.44 11.54 15.33
C LEU A 512 -14.44 10.54 15.92
N ARG A 513 -14.41 10.36 17.26
CA ARG A 513 -15.29 9.43 18.00
C ARG A 513 -16.55 10.10 18.55
N SER A 514 -16.67 11.43 18.47
CA SER A 514 -17.78 12.21 19.03
C SER A 514 -19.10 12.09 18.28
#